data_AF-A0A948VQI3-F1
#
_entry.id   AF-A0A948VQI3-F1
#
_cell.length_a   1.000
_cell.length_b   1.000
_cell.length_c   1.000
_cell.angle_alpha   90.00
_cell.angle_beta   90.00
_cell.angle_gamma   90.00
#
_symmetry.space_group_name_H-M   'P 1'
#
loop_
_entity.id
_entity.type
_entity.pdbx_description
1 polymer ?
#
loop_
_entity_poly.entity_id
_entity_poly.type
_entity_poly.pdbx_seq_one_letter_code
_entity_poly.pdbx_strand_id
1 'polypeptide(L)'
;MADMDLETYLSKRRRSFLPSFFSPDLTPANCSELLQERYLFIGLFEEIQTSVNQLADRLVFVKVTIDHSNAARRHEEVPASAHERFREDNQVAYAIYMHARERFGRLGDTGQPPQA
;
A
#
# COMPACT_ATOMS: atom_id res chain seq x y z
N MET A 1 -9.29 -7.11 -28.51
CA MET A 1 -9.21 -6.00 -27.55
C MET A 1 -8.03 -5.16 -27.99
N ALA A 2 -8.20 -3.84 -28.19
CA ALA A 2 -7.08 -3.00 -28.56
C ALA A 2 -6.06 -3.01 -27.42
N ASP A 3 -4.81 -3.36 -27.72
CA ASP A 3 -3.67 -3.16 -26.83
C ASP A 3 -3.62 -1.66 -26.52
N MET A 4 -4.06 -1.30 -25.31
CA MET A 4 -3.89 0.06 -24.79
C MET A 4 -2.49 0.10 -24.20
N ASP A 5 -1.60 0.90 -24.79
CA ASP A 5 -0.29 1.14 -24.21
C ASP A 5 -0.40 1.77 -22.81
N LEU A 6 0.62 1.55 -21.99
CA LEU A 6 0.65 1.99 -20.60
C LEU A 6 0.48 3.52 -20.48
N GLU A 7 1.03 4.28 -21.42
CA GLU A 7 0.96 5.73 -21.43
C GLU A 7 -0.47 6.24 -21.69
N THR A 8 -1.19 5.63 -22.62
CA THR A 8 -2.60 5.89 -22.92
C THR A 8 -3.48 5.52 -21.73
N TYR A 9 -3.19 4.41 -21.05
CA TYR A 9 -3.92 4.02 -19.85
C TYR A 9 -3.72 5.04 -18.72
N LEU A 10 -2.47 5.37 -18.39
CA LEU A 10 -2.12 6.30 -17.32
C LEU A 10 -2.63 7.73 -17.59
N SER A 11 -2.61 8.17 -18.85
CA SER A 11 -3.12 9.50 -19.23
C SER A 11 -4.65 9.63 -19.07
N LYS A 12 -5.40 8.52 -19.24
CA LYS A 12 -6.86 8.47 -19.04
C LYS A 12 -7.26 8.18 -17.59
N ARG A 13 -6.44 7.45 -16.83
CA ARG A 13 -6.69 7.04 -15.45
C ARG A 13 -5.73 7.73 -14.48
N ARG A 14 -5.80 9.06 -14.43
CA ARG A 14 -4.89 9.89 -13.62
C ARG A 14 -5.12 9.80 -12.12
N ARG A 15 -6.33 9.44 -11.68
CA ARG A 15 -6.68 9.38 -10.25
C ARG A 15 -6.69 7.96 -9.74
N SER A 16 -6.03 7.75 -8.61
CA SER A 16 -6.09 6.54 -7.82
C SER A 16 -7.47 6.37 -7.22
N PHE A 17 -7.95 5.13 -7.23
CA PHE A 17 -9.19 4.74 -6.54
C PHE A 17 -8.94 4.41 -5.08
N LEU A 18 -7.68 4.37 -4.62
CA LEU A 18 -7.37 4.04 -3.22
C LEU A 18 -8.10 4.95 -2.22
N PRO A 19 -8.12 6.28 -2.37
CA PRO A 19 -8.74 7.15 -1.38
C PRO A 19 -10.25 6.95 -1.20
N SER A 20 -10.96 6.37 -2.17
CA SER A 20 -12.42 6.15 -2.04
C SER A 20 -12.78 5.05 -1.04
N PHE A 21 -11.82 4.23 -0.60
CA PHE A 21 -12.00 3.26 0.48
C PHE A 21 -11.71 3.85 1.87
N PHE A 22 -11.25 5.11 1.91
CA PHE A 22 -10.93 5.82 3.13
C PHE A 22 -11.96 6.90 3.40
N SER A 23 -11.90 7.44 4.61
CA SER A 23 -12.81 8.49 5.02
C SER A 23 -12.62 9.76 4.17
N PRO A 24 -13.70 10.47 3.82
CA PRO A 24 -13.64 11.62 2.91
C PRO A 24 -12.91 12.84 3.50
N ASP A 25 -12.69 12.87 4.81
CA ASP A 25 -11.92 13.90 5.51
C ASP A 25 -10.40 13.66 5.46
N LEU A 26 -9.96 12.57 4.82
CA LEU A 26 -8.55 12.22 4.73
C LEU A 26 -7.83 13.12 3.72
N THR A 27 -6.85 13.85 4.24
CA THR A 27 -5.96 14.77 3.52
C THR A 27 -4.52 14.35 3.73
N PRO A 28 -3.55 14.83 2.92
CA PRO A 28 -2.14 14.52 3.17
C PRO A 28 -1.67 14.96 4.56
N ALA A 29 -2.24 16.04 5.12
CA ALA A 29 -1.84 16.61 6.40
C ALA A 29 -2.32 15.79 7.61
N ASN A 30 -3.53 15.22 7.56
CA ASN A 30 -4.12 14.47 8.67
C ASN A 30 -4.08 12.94 8.46
N CYS A 31 -3.54 12.47 7.33
CA CYS A 31 -3.52 11.07 6.94
C CYS A 31 -2.94 10.17 8.06
N SER A 32 -1.78 10.52 8.62
CA SER A 32 -1.15 9.67 9.62
C SER A 32 -1.97 9.50 10.90
N GLU A 33 -2.61 10.57 11.36
CA GLU A 33 -3.45 10.56 12.56
C GLU A 33 -4.72 9.76 12.33
N LEU A 34 -5.48 10.08 11.27
CA LEU A 34 -6.74 9.42 10.96
C LEU A 34 -6.57 7.93 10.64
N LEU A 35 -5.48 7.55 9.97
CA LEU A 35 -5.21 6.14 9.69
C LEU A 35 -4.93 5.36 10.97
N GLN A 36 -4.21 5.95 11.94
CA GLN A 36 -3.91 5.29 13.22
C GLN A 36 -5.12 5.19 14.13
N GLU A 37 -5.98 6.22 14.13
CA GLU A 37 -7.18 6.25 14.96
C GLU A 37 -8.24 5.26 14.45
N ARG A 38 -8.41 5.17 13.12
CA ARG A 38 -9.58 4.49 12.53
C ARG A 38 -9.30 3.08 12.03
N TYR A 39 -8.05 2.71 11.81
CA TYR A 39 -7.69 1.42 11.22
C TYR A 39 -6.77 0.61 12.14
N LEU A 40 -7.18 -0.62 12.44
CA LEU A 40 -6.39 -1.55 13.24
C LEU A 40 -5.05 -1.91 12.57
N PHE A 41 -5.08 -2.10 11.26
CA PHE A 41 -3.93 -2.51 10.47
C PHE A 41 -4.10 -2.11 9.01
N ILE A 42 -3.00 -1.69 8.38
CA ILE A 42 -2.90 -1.41 6.95
C ILE A 42 -1.63 -2.12 6.48
N GLY A 43 -1.78 -3.08 5.57
CA GLY A 43 -0.69 -3.87 5.01
C GLY A 43 -0.22 -3.35 3.66
N LEU A 44 0.89 -3.91 3.18
CA LEU A 44 1.45 -3.69 1.86
C LEU A 44 1.30 -4.94 1.00
N PHE A 45 0.82 -4.77 -0.23
CA PHE A 45 0.59 -5.89 -1.14
C PHE A 45 1.91 -6.44 -1.69
N GLU A 46 2.92 -5.59 -1.91
CA GLU A 46 4.26 -6.02 -2.29
C GLU A 46 4.94 -6.93 -1.25
N GLU A 47 4.46 -6.88 -0.01
CA GLU A 47 4.93 -7.67 1.13
C GLU A 47 3.75 -8.43 1.77
N ILE A 48 2.88 -9.03 0.94
CA ILE A 48 1.58 -9.57 1.37
C ILE A 48 1.70 -10.65 2.44
N GLN A 49 2.65 -11.58 2.32
CA GLN A 49 2.85 -12.65 3.30
C GLN A 49 3.18 -12.07 4.68
N THR A 50 4.10 -11.11 4.71
CA THR A 50 4.51 -10.43 5.94
C THR A 50 3.37 -9.59 6.51
N SER A 51 2.62 -8.90 5.67
CA SER A 51 1.42 -8.14 6.08
C SER A 51 0.37 -9.01 6.75
N VAL A 52 0.07 -10.18 6.18
CA VAL A 52 -0.91 -11.10 6.76
C VAL A 52 -0.39 -11.74 8.04
N ASN A 53 0.90 -12.03 8.13
CA ASN A 53 1.51 -12.50 9.38
C ASN A 53 1.38 -11.47 10.51
N GLN A 54 1.70 -10.19 10.23
CA GLN A 54 1.57 -9.11 11.22
C GLN A 54 0.11 -8.89 11.65
N LEU A 55 -0.84 -9.00 10.72
CA LEU A 55 -2.26 -8.94 11.04
C LEU A 55 -2.69 -10.11 11.93
N ALA A 56 -2.26 -11.33 11.60
CA ALA A 56 -2.55 -12.52 12.39
C ALA A 56 -2.00 -12.40 13.81
N ASP A 57 -0.77 -11.91 13.98
CA ASP A 57 -0.16 -11.66 15.30
C ASP A 57 -0.99 -10.65 16.11
N ARG A 58 -1.45 -9.56 15.48
CA ARG A 58 -2.29 -8.54 16.13
C ARG A 58 -3.65 -9.06 16.59
N LEU A 59 -4.21 -10.01 15.84
CA LEU A 59 -5.52 -10.60 16.11
C LEU A 59 -5.43 -11.90 16.92
N VAL A 60 -4.22 -12.34 17.28
CA VAL A 60 -3.97 -13.62 17.96
C VAL A 60 -4.54 -14.81 17.16
N PHE A 61 -4.35 -14.75 15.84
CA PHE A 61 -4.76 -15.80 14.91
C PHE A 61 -3.57 -16.59 14.36
N VAL A 62 -3.87 -17.77 13.85
CA VAL A 62 -2.88 -18.64 13.21
C VAL A 62 -2.45 -18.02 11.89
N LYS A 63 -1.13 -18.02 11.64
CA LYS A 63 -0.54 -17.54 10.39
C LYS A 63 -0.88 -18.49 9.24
N VAL A 64 -1.20 -17.93 8.09
CA VAL A 64 -1.47 -18.68 6.87
C VAL A 64 -0.41 -18.39 5.82
N THR A 65 -0.08 -19.39 5.02
CA THR A 65 0.80 -19.20 3.86
C THR A 65 -0.04 -18.71 2.69
N ILE A 66 0.43 -17.65 2.03
CA ILE A 66 -0.20 -17.08 0.85
C ILE A 66 0.59 -17.54 -0.36
N ASP A 67 -0.09 -18.30 -1.22
CA ASP A 67 0.49 -18.75 -2.48
C ASP A 67 0.71 -17.55 -3.41
N HIS A 68 1.95 -17.35 -3.83
CA HIS A 68 2.29 -16.42 -4.89
C HIS A 68 1.98 -17.07 -6.25
N SER A 69 0.76 -16.86 -6.75
CA SER A 69 0.37 -17.15 -8.13
C SER A 69 0.22 -15.84 -8.91
N ASN A 70 0.66 -15.80 -10.17
CA ASN A 70 0.67 -14.62 -11.06
C ASN A 70 1.81 -13.60 -10.87
N ALA A 71 3.06 -14.06 -10.81
CA ALA A 71 4.22 -13.19 -11.00
C ALA A 71 4.39 -12.83 -12.50
N ALA A 72 3.58 -11.91 -13.00
CA ALA A 72 3.78 -11.33 -14.32
C ALA A 72 5.05 -10.45 -14.30
N ARG A 73 5.97 -10.69 -15.24
CA ARG A 73 7.11 -9.78 -15.42
C ARG A 73 6.58 -8.46 -15.99
N ARG A 74 7.10 -7.34 -15.48
CA ARG A 74 6.86 -6.05 -16.12
C ARG A 74 7.58 -6.07 -17.48
N HIS A 75 6.83 -5.84 -18.55
CA HIS A 75 7.37 -5.78 -19.91
C HIS A 75 7.72 -4.34 -20.33
N GLU A 76 7.23 -3.35 -19.58
CA GLU A 76 7.42 -1.92 -19.82
C GLU A 76 7.92 -1.25 -18.55
N GLU A 77 8.87 -0.33 -18.69
CA GLU A 77 9.27 0.58 -17.61
C GLU A 77 8.29 1.75 -17.55
N VAL A 78 7.96 2.18 -16.33
CA VAL A 78 7.12 3.38 -16.15
C VAL A 78 7.99 4.61 -16.41
N PRO A 79 7.62 5.49 -17.36
CA PRO A 79 8.38 6.71 -17.60
C PRO A 79 8.44 7.59 -16.33
N ALA A 80 9.61 8.16 -16.03
CA ALA A 80 9.80 9.00 -14.84
C ALA A 80 8.82 10.19 -14.78
N SER A 81 8.54 10.81 -15.92
CA SER A 81 7.57 11.92 -16.04
C SER A 81 6.11 11.50 -15.84
N ALA A 82 5.78 10.23 -16.05
CA ALA A 82 4.47 9.69 -15.74
C ALA A 82 4.34 9.40 -14.24
N HIS A 83 5.41 8.90 -13.62
CA HIS A 83 5.46 8.65 -12.18
C HIS A 83 5.32 9.94 -11.35
N GLU A 84 6.11 10.97 -11.64
CA GLU A 84 6.05 12.23 -10.89
C GLU A 84 4.68 12.90 -11.01
N ARG A 85 4.13 12.96 -12.22
CA ARG A 85 2.78 13.51 -12.45
C ARG A 85 1.71 12.73 -11.72
N PHE A 86 1.80 11.40 -11.70
CA PHE A 86 0.87 10.57 -10.95
C PHE A 86 0.98 10.85 -9.44
N ARG A 87 2.20 11.09 -8.93
CA ARG A 87 2.41 11.47 -7.53
C ARG A 87 1.81 12.83 -7.19
N GLU A 88 2.00 13.82 -8.06
CA GLU A 88 1.42 15.15 -7.92
C GLU A 88 -0.11 15.13 -7.94
N ASP A 89 -0.71 14.33 -8.84
CA ASP A 89 -2.16 14.18 -8.99
C ASP A 89 -2.79 13.36 -7.83
N ASN A 90 -2.01 12.56 -7.11
CA ASN A 90 -2.49 11.57 -6.13
C ASN A 90 -1.82 11.68 -4.76
N GLN A 91 -1.62 12.90 -4.28
CA GLN A 91 -0.93 13.18 -3.01
C GLN A 91 -1.51 12.40 -1.83
N VAL A 92 -2.83 12.27 -1.74
CA VAL A 92 -3.51 11.52 -0.67
C VAL A 92 -3.18 10.03 -0.75
N ALA A 93 -3.24 9.42 -1.94
CA ALA A 93 -2.92 8.01 -2.11
C ALA A 93 -1.45 7.72 -1.76
N TYR A 94 -0.55 8.62 -2.15
CA TYR A 94 0.86 8.52 -1.76
C TYR A 94 1.06 8.70 -0.25
N ALA A 95 0.34 9.62 0.40
CA ALA A 95 0.42 9.79 1.84
C ALA A 95 0.00 8.50 2.57
N ILE A 96 -1.09 7.85 2.13
CA ILE A 96 -1.54 6.55 2.67
C ILE A 96 -0.46 5.48 2.48
N TYR A 97 0.10 5.36 1.27
CA TYR A 97 1.14 4.38 0.98
C TYR A 97 2.40 4.61 1.83
N MET A 98 2.88 5.85 1.92
CA MET A 98 4.06 6.19 2.73
C MET A 98 3.83 5.90 4.21
N HIS A 99 2.63 6.22 4.73
CA HIS A 99 2.27 5.88 6.10
C HIS A 99 2.32 4.37 6.34
N ALA A 100 1.71 3.58 5.46
CA ALA A 100 1.71 2.13 5.54
C ALA A 100 3.15 1.59 5.52
N ARG A 101 3.98 2.09 4.60
CA ARG A 101 5.38 1.67 4.43
C ARG A 101 6.27 2.00 5.62
N GLU A 102 6.15 3.21 6.19
CA GLU A 102 6.88 3.59 7.40
C GLU A 102 6.51 2.72 8.60
N ARG A 103 5.22 2.41 8.75
CA ARG A 103 4.72 1.56 9.84
C ARG A 103 5.10 0.10 9.64
N PHE A 104 5.13 -0.36 8.39
CA PHE A 104 5.51 -1.72 8.02
C PHE A 104 6.94 -2.04 8.47
N GLY A 105 7.88 -1.13 8.25
CA GLY A 105 9.27 -1.27 8.68
C GLY A 105 9.43 -1.30 10.21
N ARG A 106 8.60 -0.56 10.95
CA ARG A 106 8.64 -0.52 12.42
C ARG A 106 8.02 -1.76 13.09
N LEU A 107 7.07 -2.42 12.44
CA LEU A 107 6.42 -3.64 12.96
C LEU A 107 7.27 -4.91 12.76
N GLY A 108 8.37 -4.82 11.99
CA GLY A 108 9.34 -5.92 11.83
C GLY A 108 10.20 -6.20 13.08
N ASP A 109 10.28 -5.25 14.02
CA ASP A 109 11.16 -5.35 15.21
C ASP A 109 10.49 -5.92 16.47
N THR A 110 9.17 -6.14 16.47
CA THR A 110 8.46 -6.65 17.66
C THR A 110 8.53 -8.18 17.83
N GLY A 111 9.48 -8.84 17.17
CA GLY A 111 9.65 -10.29 17.16
C GLY A 111 10.57 -10.88 18.24
N GLN A 112 11.14 -10.08 19.15
CA GLN A 112 11.95 -10.59 20.25
C GLN A 112 11.14 -10.62 21.56
N PRO A 113 10.84 -11.80 22.13
CA PRO A 113 10.30 -11.86 23.48
C PRO A 113 11.33 -11.28 24.47
N PRO A 114 10.88 -10.63 25.56
CA PRO A 114 11.79 -10.19 26.61
C PRO A 114 12.57 -11.39 27.12
N GLN A 115 13.91 -11.33 27.01
CA GLN A 115 14.78 -12.29 27.67
C GLN A 115 14.63 -12.06 29.18
N ALA A 116 14.23 -13.13 29.87
CA ALA A 116 14.12 -13.20 31.32
C ALA A 116 15.50 -13.14 31.99
#